data_AF-A0A7Z0LHN5-F1
#
_entry.id   AF-A0A7Z0LHN5-F1
#
_cell.length_a   1.000
_cell.length_b   1.000
_cell.length_c   1.000
_cell.angle_alpha   90.00
_cell.angle_beta   90.00
_cell.angle_gamma   90.00
#
_symmetry.space_group_name_H-M   'P 1'
#
loop_
_entity.id
_entity.type
_entity.pdbx_description
1 polymer ?
#
loop_
_entity_poly.entity_id
_entity_poly.type
_entity_poly.pdbx_seq_one_letter_code
_entity_poly.pdbx_strand_id
1 'polypeptide(L)'
;IDNKDISYFRNLLKENDYKNITNEKLKRCVKTLNKYRNYIENSIIYKYSNGKLESANRTIKLLKRNACGYRNFENFRTRILLIFNYIAKSKQLE
;
A
#
# COMPACT_ATOMS: atom_id res chain seq x y z
N ILE A 1 -21.95 2.58 1.89
CA ILE A 1 -20.85 1.90 2.66
C ILE A 1 -20.19 3.01 3.47
N ASP A 2 -20.96 3.58 4.41
CA ASP A 2 -20.67 4.93 4.93
C ASP A 2 -20.27 4.96 6.40
N ASN A 3 -20.41 3.82 7.09
CA ASN A 3 -20.00 3.72 8.47
C ASN A 3 -18.64 3.04 8.50
N LYS A 4 -17.58 3.85 8.43
CA LYS A 4 -16.21 3.53 8.81
C LYS A 4 -16.14 3.17 10.30
N ASP A 5 -16.89 2.15 10.71
CA ASP A 5 -17.14 1.81 12.09
C ASP A 5 -15.96 1.01 12.65
N ILE A 6 -15.03 1.75 13.23
CA ILE A 6 -13.87 1.20 13.92
C ILE A 6 -14.30 0.38 15.13
N SER A 7 -15.41 0.74 15.79
CA SER A 7 -15.92 0.01 16.95
C SER A 7 -16.35 -1.40 16.55
N TYR A 8 -17.01 -1.54 15.40
CA TYR A 8 -17.34 -2.85 14.84
C TYR A 8 -16.08 -3.68 14.56
N PHE A 9 -15.07 -3.10 13.89
CA PHE A 9 -13.80 -3.79 13.62
C PHE A 9 -13.08 -4.22 14.91
N ARG A 10 -13.06 -3.35 15.92
CA ARG A 10 -12.47 -3.63 17.23
C ARG A 10 -13.19 -4.75 17.96
N ASN A 11 -14.51 -4.78 17.89
CA ASN A 11 -15.32 -5.83 18.52
C ASN A 11 -15.19 -7.17 17.77
N LEU A 12 -15.12 -7.15 16.44
CA LEU A 12 -14.89 -8.34 15.61
C LEU A 12 -13.55 -9.04 15.92
N LEU A 13 -12.52 -8.24 16.22
CA LEU A 13 -11.19 -8.75 16.55
C LEU A 13 -10.93 -8.89 18.06
N LYS A 14 -11.89 -8.56 18.93
CA LYS A 14 -11.76 -8.81 20.38
C LYS A 14 -11.67 -10.32 20.60
N GLU A 15 -10.67 -10.71 21.37
CA GLU A 15 -10.30 -12.11 21.56
C GLU A 15 -11.41 -12.92 22.23
N ASN A 16 -11.92 -13.94 21.51
CA ASN A 16 -12.14 -15.33 21.96
C ASN A 16 -12.83 -16.20 20.88
N ASP A 17 -13.46 -15.60 19.85
CA ASP A 17 -14.27 -16.37 18.88
C ASP A 17 -13.47 -17.14 17.81
N TYR A 18 -12.23 -16.76 17.52
CA TYR A 18 -11.45 -17.42 16.46
C TYR A 18 -10.56 -18.57 16.94
N LYS A 19 -10.50 -18.87 18.25
CA LYS A 19 -9.82 -20.06 18.78
C LYS A 19 -10.44 -21.36 18.23
N ASN A 20 -11.74 -21.31 17.92
CA ASN A 20 -12.52 -22.43 17.39
C ASN A 20 -12.52 -22.49 15.85
N ILE A 21 -11.77 -21.61 15.16
CA ILE A 21 -11.64 -21.70 13.70
C ILE A 21 -10.78 -22.93 13.37
N THR A 22 -11.45 -23.93 12.80
CA THR A 22 -10.82 -25.17 12.31
C THR A 22 -10.09 -24.97 10.98
N ASN A 23 -10.45 -23.94 10.21
CA ASN A 23 -9.82 -23.65 8.93
C ASN A 23 -8.50 -22.87 9.12
N GLU A 24 -7.38 -23.53 8.86
CA GLU A 24 -6.04 -22.95 9.02
C GLU A 24 -5.78 -21.70 8.15
N LYS A 25 -6.38 -21.59 6.95
CA LYS A 25 -6.26 -20.38 6.12
C LYS A 25 -6.93 -19.19 6.80
N LEU A 26 -8.14 -19.39 7.32
CA LEU A 26 -8.87 -18.35 8.04
C LEU A 26 -8.13 -17.95 9.33
N LYS A 27 -7.59 -18.92 10.07
CA LYS A 27 -6.76 -18.66 11.25
C LYS A 27 -5.55 -17.78 10.93
N ARG A 28 -4.88 -18.03 9.79
CA ARG A 28 -3.77 -17.20 9.31
C ARG A 28 -4.22 -15.79 8.91
N CYS A 29 -5.38 -15.66 8.26
CA CYS A 29 -5.96 -14.36 7.95
C CYS A 29 -6.23 -13.54 9.22
N VAL A 30 -6.89 -14.13 10.22
CA VAL A 30 -7.19 -13.47 11.50
C VAL A 30 -5.91 -13.07 12.24
N LYS A 31 -4.90 -13.96 12.31
CA LYS A 31 -3.57 -13.61 12.86
C LYS A 31 -2.95 -12.41 12.17
N THR A 32 -3.07 -12.33 10.85
CA THR A 32 -2.54 -11.21 10.06
C THR A 32 -3.30 -9.92 10.32
N LEU A 33 -4.64 -9.98 10.38
CA LEU A 33 -5.49 -8.83 10.73
C LEU A 33 -5.15 -8.29 12.11
N ASN A 34 -4.97 -9.16 13.12
CA ASN A 34 -4.55 -8.76 14.45
C ASN A 34 -3.14 -8.16 14.46
N LYS A 35 -2.18 -8.76 13.74
CA LYS A 35 -0.81 -8.23 13.63
C LYS A 35 -0.78 -6.80 13.07
N TYR A 36 -1.64 -6.50 12.10
CA TYR A 36 -1.69 -5.19 11.44
C TYR A 36 -2.86 -4.31 11.87
N ARG A 37 -3.52 -4.65 12.97
CA ARG A 37 -4.74 -3.99 13.46
C ARG A 37 -4.60 -2.46 13.50
N ASN A 38 -3.53 -1.95 14.09
CA ASN A 38 -3.32 -0.50 14.22
C ASN A 38 -3.26 0.22 12.86
N TYR A 39 -2.66 -0.40 11.84
CA TYR A 39 -2.59 0.16 10.49
C TYR A 39 -3.96 0.16 9.80
N ILE A 40 -4.74 -0.89 10.02
CA ILE A 40 -6.11 -1.00 9.50
C ILE A 40 -7.02 0.03 10.19
N GLU A 41 -6.92 0.18 11.51
CA GLU A 41 -7.66 1.22 12.24
C GLU A 41 -7.29 2.62 11.71
N ASN A 42 -6.00 2.90 11.51
CA ASN A 42 -5.55 4.17 10.94
C ASN A 42 -6.10 4.41 9.52
N SER A 43 -6.15 3.40 8.65
CA SER A 43 -6.70 3.57 7.29
C SER A 43 -8.21 3.86 7.30
N ILE A 44 -8.91 3.41 8.34
CA ILE A 44 -10.32 3.74 8.56
C ILE A 44 -10.45 5.17 9.11
N ILE A 45 -9.67 5.55 10.13
CA ILE A 45 -9.70 6.88 10.77
C ILE A 45 -9.37 7.99 9.76
N TYR A 46 -8.27 7.83 9.04
CA TYR A 46 -7.77 8.89 8.17
C TYR A 46 -8.43 8.85 6.78
N LYS A 47 -8.42 9.99 6.09
CA LYS A 47 -8.95 10.12 4.72
C LYS A 47 -7.90 9.83 3.64
N TYR A 48 -6.70 9.41 4.02
CA TYR A 48 -5.64 9.08 3.07
C TYR A 48 -5.98 7.78 2.34
N SER A 49 -5.99 7.84 1.02
CA SER A 49 -6.13 6.66 0.17
C SER A 49 -4.77 6.19 -0.34
N ASN A 50 -4.61 4.88 -0.48
CA ASN A 50 -3.43 4.30 -1.13
C ASN A 50 -3.41 4.55 -2.65
N GLY A 51 -4.43 5.20 -3.23
CA GLY A 51 -4.59 5.36 -4.67
C GLY A 51 -3.41 6.04 -5.35
N LYS A 52 -2.79 7.04 -4.73
CA LYS A 52 -1.58 7.70 -5.27
C LYS A 52 -0.39 6.74 -5.31
N LEU A 53 -0.17 5.96 -4.25
CA LEU A 53 0.89 4.96 -4.17
C LEU A 53 0.66 3.82 -5.16
N GLU A 54 -0.57 3.34 -5.28
CA GLU A 54 -0.94 2.30 -6.24
C GLU A 54 -0.77 2.76 -7.68
N SER A 55 -1.17 4.00 -8.00
CA SER A 55 -0.95 4.61 -9.30
C SER A 55 0.54 4.68 -9.62
N ALA A 56 1.36 5.15 -8.68
CA ALA A 56 2.82 5.18 -8.84
C ALA A 56 3.40 3.77 -9.08
N ASN A 57 3.00 2.78 -8.29
CA ASN A 57 3.43 1.39 -8.43
C ASN A 57 3.03 0.79 -9.79
N ARG A 58 1.84 1.09 -10.30
CA ARG A 58 1.39 0.67 -11.63
C ARG A 58 2.27 1.27 -12.73
N THR A 59 2.54 2.57 -12.66
CA THR A 59 3.41 3.28 -13.61
C THR A 59 4.83 2.69 -13.61
N ILE A 60 5.41 2.42 -12.45
CA ILE A 60 6.75 1.82 -12.33
C ILE A 60 6.78 0.41 -12.93
N LYS A 61 5.76 -0.42 -12.63
CA LYS A 61 5.63 -1.76 -13.21
C LYS A 61 5.46 -1.72 -14.74
N LEU A 62 4.67 -0.78 -15.24
CA LEU A 62 4.48 -0.56 -16.67
C LEU A 62 5.78 -0.15 -17.35
N LEU A 63 6.54 0.78 -16.74
CA LEU A 63 7.84 1.22 -17.25
C LEU A 63 8.81 0.05 -17.38
N LYS A 64 8.93 -0.77 -16.33
CA LYS A 64 9.79 -1.95 -16.33
C LYS A 64 9.40 -2.95 -17.43
N ARG A 65 8.09 -3.18 -17.63
CA ARG A 65 7.57 -4.10 -18.66
C ARG A 65 7.82 -3.57 -20.08
N ASN A 66 7.53 -2.30 -20.33
CA ASN A 66 7.68 -1.70 -21.66
C ASN A 66 9.14 -1.58 -22.10
N ALA A 67 10.07 -1.40 -21.16
CA ALA A 67 11.50 -1.38 -21.45
C ALA A 67 12.11 -2.78 -21.61
N CYS A 68 11.32 -3.86 -21.50
CA CYS A 68 11.81 -5.24 -21.43
C CYS A 68 12.86 -5.46 -20.32
N GLY A 69 12.73 -4.71 -19.22
CA GLY A 69 13.71 -4.68 -18.13
C GLY A 69 14.85 -3.68 -18.36
N TYR A 70 15.35 -3.11 -17.27
CA TYR A 70 16.52 -2.23 -17.29
C TYR A 70 17.76 -3.04 -16.90
N ARG A 71 18.83 -2.93 -17.68
CA ARG A 71 20.14 -3.52 -17.35
C ARG A 71 20.83 -2.79 -16.20
N ASN A 72 20.60 -1.49 -16.08
CA ASN A 72 21.18 -0.63 -15.06
C ASN A 72 20.06 -0.01 -14.20
N PHE A 73 20.15 -0.19 -12.88
CA PHE A 73 19.17 0.33 -11.92
C PHE A 73 19.16 1.86 -11.85
N GLU A 74 20.30 2.53 -11.97
CA GLU A 74 20.37 4.00 -11.95
C GLU A 74 19.63 4.60 -13.15
N ASN A 75 19.68 3.97 -14.31
CA ASN A 75 18.91 4.39 -15.48
C ASN A 75 17.40 4.21 -15.23
N PHE A 76 17.00 3.10 -14.58
CA PHE A 76 15.61 2.88 -14.20
C PHE A 76 15.12 3.93 -13.20
N ARG A 77 15.90 4.17 -12.14
CA ARG A 77 15.63 5.16 -11.11
C ARG A 77 15.52 6.57 -11.70
N THR A 78 16.47 6.96 -12.56
CA THR A 78 16.44 8.24 -13.27
C THR A 78 15.18 8.39 -14.10
N ARG A 79 14.80 7.34 -14.85
CA ARG A 79 13.57 7.38 -15.66
C ARG A 79 12.30 7.49 -14.81
N ILE A 80 12.25 6.81 -13.67
CA ILE A 80 11.16 6.95 -12.69
C ILE A 80 11.07 8.40 -12.21
N LEU A 81 12.19 8.97 -11.75
CA LEU A 81 12.22 10.34 -11.24
C LEU A 81 11.82 11.36 -12.31
N LEU A 82 12.23 11.15 -13.57
CA LEU A 82 11.79 11.97 -14.71
C LEU A 82 10.27 11.91 -14.92
N ILE A 83 9.68 10.71 -14.93
CA ILE A 83 8.23 10.53 -15.15
C ILE A 83 7.40 11.21 -14.07
N PHE A 84 7.86 11.14 -12.82
CA PHE A 84 7.19 11.79 -11.70
C PHE A 84 7.60 13.27 -11.52
N ASN A 85 8.39 13.84 -12.44
CA ASN A 85 8.90 15.22 -12.38
C ASN A 85 9.61 15.55 -11.05
N TYR A 86 10.32 14.57 -10.47
CA TYR A 86 11.10 14.74 -9.24
C TYR A 86 12.56 15.14 -9.50
N ILE A 87 12.98 15.24 -10.75
CA ILE A 87 14.26 15.88 -11.08
C ILE A 87 14.02 17.38 -11.07
N ALA A 88 14.68 18.09 -10.15
CA ALA A 88 14.66 19.55 -10.13
C ALA A 88 15.14 20.06 -11.49
N LYS A 89 14.34 20.88 -12.18
CA LYS A 89 14.89 21.78 -13.19
C LYS A 89 15.90 22.64 -12.43
N SER A 90 17.18 22.55 -12.76
CA SER A 90 18.08 23.64 -12.43
C SER A 90 17.43 24.90 -12.98
N LYS A 91 17.06 25.84 -12.09
CA LYS A 91 16.83 27.21 -12.55
C LYS A 91 18.08 27.56 -13.34
N GLN A 92 17.93 27.78 -14.64
CA GLN A 92 18.94 28.55 -15.35
C GLN A 92 18.98 29.88 -14.59
N LEU A 93 20.12 30.14 -13.94
CA LEU A 93 20.42 31.44 -13.39
C LEU A 93 20.51 32.38 -14.59
N GLU A 94 19.42 33.11 -14.84
CA GLU A 94 19.44 34.35 -15.62
C GLU A 94 20.20 35.43 -14.83
#